data_AF-A0A7C4I4J5-F1
#
_entry.id   AF-A0A7C4I4J5-F1
#
_cell.length_a   1.000
_cell.length_b   1.000
_cell.length_c   1.000
_cell.angle_alpha   90.00
_cell.angle_beta   90.00
_cell.angle_gamma   90.00
#
_symmetry.space_group_name_H-M   'P 1'
#
loop_
_entity.id
_entity.type
_entity.pdbx_description
1 polymer ?
#
loop_
_entity_poly.entity_id
_entity_poly.type
_entity_poly.pdbx_seq_one_letter_code
_entity_poly.pdbx_strand_id
1 'polypeptide(L)'
;MAITFLLELGLYLVLTRLPPQFIETFSGAAWTLGIIAPSAGLLHVLALTIGSSTSAEEYELGTADYWMTRPLKRSSYFLGKTVGGLVLLFLIVFTYSILSLSVSWYVFGPQSKVEIFPIALAASIASAAPFYAIGLAFGELLRRSMMSTIV
;
A
#
# COMPACT_ATOMS: atom_id res chain seq x y z
N MET A 1 0.67 -2.10 -8.49
CA MET A 1 1.82 -3.02 -8.51
C MET A 1 2.83 -2.70 -9.61
N ALA A 2 2.46 -2.64 -10.88
CA ALA A 2 3.43 -2.32 -11.94
C ALA A 2 4.06 -0.91 -11.79
N ILE A 3 3.25 0.10 -11.45
CA ILE A 3 3.73 1.48 -11.24
C ILE A 3 4.64 1.61 -10.01
N THR A 4 4.30 0.96 -8.89
CA THR A 4 5.16 0.91 -7.70
C THR A 4 6.51 0.29 -8.02
N PHE A 5 6.50 -0.82 -8.77
CA PHE A 5 7.72 -1.51 -9.19
C PHE A 5 8.56 -0.65 -10.16
N LEU A 6 7.94 0.04 -11.11
CA LEU A 6 8.64 0.94 -12.03
C LEU A 6 9.25 2.14 -11.31
N LEU A 7 8.56 2.71 -10.32
CA LEU A 7 9.07 3.80 -9.50
C LEU A 7 10.29 3.34 -8.69
N GLU A 8 10.22 2.14 -8.13
CA GLU A 8 11.30 1.52 -7.37
C GLU A 8 12.51 1.21 -8.25
N LEU A 9 12.30 0.61 -9.42
CA LEU A 9 13.35 0.38 -10.41
C LEU A 9 13.98 1.70 -10.87
N GLY A 10 13.16 2.73 -11.12
CA GLY A 10 13.61 4.07 -11.48
C GLY A 10 14.45 4.71 -10.37
N LEU A 11 14.03 4.59 -9.11
CA LEU A 11 14.77 5.08 -7.95
C LEU A 11 16.16 4.43 -7.88
N TYR A 12 16.23 3.10 -7.99
CA TYR A 12 17.49 2.38 -7.94
C TYR A 12 18.40 2.68 -9.14
N LEU A 13 17.84 2.83 -10.33
CA LEU A 13 18.60 3.27 -11.51
C LEU A 13 19.20 4.66 -11.31
N VAL A 14 18.45 5.61 -10.76
CA VAL A 14 18.97 6.95 -10.44
C VAL A 14 20.07 6.87 -9.39
N LEU A 15 19.89 6.05 -8.34
CA LEU A 15 20.89 5.87 -7.28
C LEU A 15 22.21 5.31 -7.82
N THR A 16 22.18 4.40 -8.79
CA THR A 16 23.41 3.88 -9.44
C THR A 16 24.16 4.89 -10.30
N ARG A 17 23.55 6.04 -10.63
CA ARG A 17 24.16 7.11 -11.44
C ARG A 17 24.73 8.25 -10.61
N LEU A 18 24.59 8.20 -9.29
CA LEU A 18 25.11 9.23 -8.40
C LEU A 18 26.64 9.15 -8.26
N PRO A 19 27.31 10.24 -7.85
CA PRO A 19 28.75 10.21 -7.59
C PRO A 19 29.12 9.12 -6.56
N PRO A 20 30.27 8.45 -6.72
CA PRO A 20 30.66 7.31 -5.87
C PRO A 20 30.65 7.62 -4.35
N GLN A 21 30.97 8.86 -3.99
CA GLN A 21 30.97 9.38 -2.61
C GLN A 21 29.60 9.24 -1.92
N PHE A 22 28.51 9.40 -2.68
CA PHE A 22 27.15 9.24 -2.18
C PHE A 22 26.73 7.77 -2.17
N ILE A 23 27.12 6.99 -3.19
CA ILE A 23 26.77 5.57 -3.27
C ILE A 23 27.32 4.80 -2.08
N GLU A 24 28.58 5.03 -1.70
CA GLU A 24 29.18 4.30 -0.57
C GLU A 24 28.47 4.60 0.76
N THR A 25 28.07 5.86 0.98
CA THR A 25 27.36 6.28 2.21
C THR A 25 25.94 5.71 2.30
N PHE A 26 25.23 5.60 1.16
CA PHE A 26 23.82 5.15 1.11
C PHE A 26 23.64 3.66 0.80
N SER A 27 24.67 2.98 0.30
CA SER A 27 24.63 1.57 -0.14
C SER A 27 24.07 0.61 0.93
N GLY A 28 24.44 0.83 2.19
CA GLY A 28 23.97 0.02 3.31
C GLY A 28 22.55 0.33 3.77
N ALA A 29 21.93 1.45 3.37
CA ALA A 29 20.58 1.84 3.78
C ALA A 29 19.62 2.03 2.59
N ALA A 30 20.00 1.55 1.40
CA ALA A 30 19.25 1.75 0.16
C ALA A 30 17.81 1.21 0.23
N TRP A 31 17.58 0.14 1.00
CA TRP A 31 16.25 -0.43 1.24
C TRP A 31 15.29 0.55 1.93
N THR A 32 15.79 1.45 2.77
CA THR A 32 14.96 2.45 3.47
C THR A 32 14.37 3.45 2.50
N LEU A 33 15.13 3.87 1.48
CA LEU A 33 14.66 4.76 0.43
C LEU A 33 13.59 4.08 -0.43
N GLY A 34 13.76 2.80 -0.74
CA GLY A 34 12.76 2.01 -1.45
C GLY A 34 11.44 1.86 -0.67
N ILE A 35 11.47 1.89 0.66
CA ILE A 35 10.25 1.89 1.48
C ILE A 35 9.63 3.27 1.61
N ILE A 36 10.45 4.30 1.79
CA ILE A 36 9.98 5.67 2.00
C ILE A 36 9.41 6.27 0.71
N ALA A 37 10.02 6.00 -0.46
CA ALA A 37 9.59 6.61 -1.71
C ALA A 37 8.12 6.31 -2.09
N PRO A 38 7.62 5.05 -2.04
CA PRO A 38 6.20 4.76 -2.21
C PRO A 38 5.33 5.39 -1.11
N SER A 39 5.82 5.40 0.13
CA SER A 39 5.10 5.98 1.26
C SER A 39 4.91 7.49 1.15
N ALA A 40 5.70 8.19 0.32
CA ALA A 40 5.58 9.64 0.14
C ALA A 40 4.25 10.10 -0.51
N GLY A 41 3.51 9.20 -1.17
CA GLY A 41 2.19 9.56 -1.72
C GLY A 41 1.46 8.43 -2.41
N LEU A 42 2.19 7.58 -3.13
CA LEU A 42 1.59 6.52 -3.96
C LEU A 42 0.88 5.47 -3.10
N LEU A 43 1.45 5.16 -1.94
CA LEU A 43 0.86 4.26 -0.95
C LEU A 43 -0.47 4.81 -0.39
N HIS A 44 -0.53 6.12 -0.13
CA HIS A 44 -1.74 6.78 0.39
C HIS A 44 -2.87 6.81 -0.65
N VAL A 45 -2.55 7.03 -1.93
CA VAL A 45 -3.51 6.94 -3.04
C VAL A 45 -4.03 5.50 -3.18
N LEU A 46 -3.12 4.51 -3.14
CA LEU A 46 -3.53 3.10 -3.16
C LEU A 46 -4.44 2.74 -1.99
N ALA A 47 -4.14 3.23 -0.78
CA ALA A 47 -4.96 3.01 0.40
C ALA A 47 -6.38 3.58 0.22
N LEU A 48 -6.52 4.79 -0.36
CA LEU A 48 -7.81 5.38 -0.72
C LEU A 48 -8.58 4.50 -1.70
N THR A 49 -7.92 4.06 -2.78
CA THR A 49 -8.56 3.23 -3.80
C THR A 49 -9.02 1.90 -3.22
N ILE A 50 -8.18 1.22 -2.45
CA ILE A 50 -8.52 -0.06 -1.80
C ILE A 50 -9.71 0.12 -0.86
N GLY A 51 -9.72 1.18 -0.04
CA GLY A 51 -10.85 1.47 0.84
C GLY A 51 -12.14 1.74 0.07
N SER A 52 -12.06 2.51 -1.02
CA SER A 52 -13.23 2.83 -1.82
C SER A 52 -13.79 1.59 -2.55
N SER A 53 -12.93 0.73 -3.09
CA SER A 53 -13.34 -0.42 -3.89
C SER A 53 -13.96 -1.53 -3.04
N THR A 54 -13.43 -1.80 -1.85
CA THR A 54 -13.94 -2.86 -0.96
C THR A 54 -15.38 -2.61 -0.51
N SER A 55 -15.75 -1.35 -0.32
CA SER A 55 -17.12 -0.97 0.03
C SER A 55 -18.00 -0.86 -1.21
N ALA A 56 -17.54 -0.19 -2.27
CA ALA A 56 -18.40 0.28 -3.34
C ALA A 56 -18.70 -0.75 -4.45
N GLU A 57 -17.80 -1.71 -4.70
CA GLU A 57 -17.94 -2.69 -5.79
C GLU A 57 -19.21 -3.55 -5.66
N GLU A 58 -19.54 -3.97 -4.44
CA GLU A 58 -20.74 -4.78 -4.19
C GLU A 58 -22.05 -3.98 -4.33
N TYR A 59 -22.02 -2.66 -4.11
CA TYR A 59 -23.18 -1.80 -4.38
C TYR A 59 -23.38 -1.63 -5.88
N GLU A 60 -22.31 -1.52 -6.66
CA GLU A 60 -22.39 -1.43 -8.12
C GLU A 60 -22.87 -2.72 -8.78
N LEU A 61 -22.44 -3.87 -8.24
CA LEU A 61 -22.86 -5.18 -8.73
C LEU A 61 -24.26 -5.60 -8.23
N GLY A 62 -24.90 -4.79 -7.40
CA GLY A 62 -26.22 -5.09 -6.81
C GLY A 62 -26.21 -6.29 -5.85
N THR A 63 -25.03 -6.79 -5.47
CA THR A 63 -24.87 -7.95 -4.58
C THR A 63 -24.97 -7.56 -3.10
N ALA A 64 -24.86 -6.28 -2.77
CA ALA A 64 -25.02 -5.77 -1.41
C ALA A 64 -26.41 -6.13 -0.82
N ASP A 65 -27.48 -6.02 -1.61
CA ASP A 65 -28.84 -6.34 -1.16
C ASP A 65 -28.99 -7.82 -0.80
N TYR A 66 -28.31 -8.70 -1.53
CA TYR A 66 -28.29 -10.14 -1.23
C TYR A 66 -27.69 -10.42 0.16
N TRP A 67 -26.59 -9.75 0.52
CA TRP A 67 -25.96 -9.90 1.82
C TRP A 67 -26.81 -9.33 2.96
N MET A 68 -27.58 -8.28 2.70
CA MET A 68 -28.49 -7.67 3.68
C MET A 68 -29.77 -8.49 3.95
N THR A 69 -30.15 -9.41 3.07
CA THR A 69 -31.30 -10.30 3.27
C THR A 69 -30.99 -11.53 4.12
N ARG A 70 -29.71 -11.89 4.28
CA ARG A 70 -29.29 -13.01 5.13
C ARG A 70 -29.32 -12.62 6.62
N PRO A 71 -29.48 -13.58 7.55
CA PRO A 71 -29.44 -13.34 9.00
C PRO A 71 -28.02 -13.03 9.52
N LEU A 72 -27.19 -12.36 8.71
CA LEU A 72 -25.91 -11.83 9.13
C LEU A 72 -26.14 -10.49 9.81
N LYS A 73 -25.51 -10.31 10.98
CA LYS A 73 -25.50 -9.00 11.66
C LYS A 73 -24.78 -8.00 10.75
N ARG A 74 -25.39 -6.85 10.48
CA ARG A 74 -24.82 -5.77 9.64
C ARG A 74 -23.40 -5.36 10.07
N SER A 75 -23.13 -5.39 11.39
CA SER A 75 -21.80 -5.12 11.94
C SER A 75 -20.75 -6.16 11.56
N SER A 76 -21.13 -7.44 11.47
CA SER A 76 -20.24 -8.52 11.07
C SER A 76 -19.82 -8.39 9.61
N TYR A 77 -20.73 -7.95 8.74
CA TYR A 77 -20.46 -7.68 7.34
C TYR A 77 -19.48 -6.50 7.17
N PHE A 78 -19.76 -5.39 7.85
CA PHE A 78 -18.88 -4.21 7.81
C PHE A 78 -17.47 -4.49 8.36
N LEU A 79 -17.38 -5.20 9.48
CA LEU A 79 -16.09 -5.60 10.06
C LEU A 79 -15.33 -6.54 9.11
N GLY A 80 -16.01 -7.50 8.49
CA GLY A 80 -15.40 -8.40 7.51
C GLY A 80 -14.77 -7.63 6.34
N LYS A 81 -15.48 -6.64 5.79
CA LYS A 81 -14.97 -5.77 4.72
C LYS A 81 -13.78 -4.93 5.17
N THR A 82 -13.91 -4.29 6.33
CA THR A 82 -12.87 -3.43 6.88
C THR A 82 -11.59 -4.23 7.12
N VAL A 83 -11.69 -5.41 7.73
CA VAL A 83 -10.54 -6.29 7.98
C VAL A 83 -9.98 -6.84 6.67
N GLY A 84 -10.83 -7.25 5.73
CA GLY A 84 -10.40 -7.75 4.42
C GLY A 84 -9.57 -6.73 3.64
N GLY A 85 -10.01 -5.48 3.59
CA GLY A 85 -9.25 -4.41 2.94
C GLY A 85 -7.96 -4.05 3.68
N LEU A 86 -7.94 -4.10 5.03
CA LEU A 86 -6.70 -3.92 5.80
C LEU A 86 -5.69 -5.05 5.55
N VAL A 87 -6.14 -6.29 5.43
CA VAL A 87 -5.30 -7.44 5.08
C VAL A 87 -4.72 -7.27 3.67
N LEU A 88 -5.52 -6.82 2.72
CA LEU A 88 -5.05 -6.54 1.36
C LEU A 88 -4.00 -5.42 1.35
N LEU A 89 -4.25 -4.32 2.07
CA LEU A 89 -3.29 -3.23 2.23
C LEU A 89 -1.98 -3.72 2.86
N PHE A 90 -2.07 -4.51 3.94
CA PHE A 90 -0.92 -5.13 4.57
C PHE A 90 -0.11 -5.99 3.58
N LEU A 91 -0.77 -6.84 2.81
CA LEU A 91 -0.12 -7.74 1.85
C LEU A 91 0.60 -6.96 0.74
N ILE A 92 -0.02 -5.88 0.24
CA ILE A 92 0.61 -4.98 -0.73
C ILE A 92 1.85 -4.32 -0.12
N VAL A 93 1.72 -3.78 1.09
CA VAL A 93 2.83 -3.10 1.78
C VAL A 93 4.00 -4.04 2.05
N PHE A 94 3.68 -5.23 2.53
CA PHE A 94 4.64 -6.29 2.81
C PHE A 94 5.37 -6.76 1.55
N THR A 95 4.62 -6.98 0.46
CA THR A 95 5.19 -7.44 -0.81
C THR A 95 6.18 -6.43 -1.38
N TYR A 96 5.83 -5.14 -1.44
CA TYR A 96 6.78 -4.13 -1.95
C TYR A 96 7.97 -3.96 -1.01
N SER A 97 7.76 -4.01 0.32
CA SER A 97 8.86 -3.82 1.28
C SER A 97 9.90 -4.94 1.16
N ILE A 98 9.47 -6.19 0.96
CA ILE A 98 10.36 -7.32 0.68
C ILE A 98 11.08 -7.14 -0.66
N LEU A 99 10.37 -6.67 -1.67
CA LEU A 99 10.95 -6.44 -2.99
C LEU A 99 12.05 -5.37 -2.92
N SER A 100 11.83 -4.27 -2.19
CA SER A 100 12.83 -3.23 -1.91
C SER A 100 14.07 -3.78 -1.23
N LEU A 101 13.89 -4.59 -0.20
CA LEU A 101 15.01 -5.21 0.50
C LEU A 101 15.79 -6.15 -0.42
N SER A 102 15.08 -6.95 -1.22
CA SER A 102 15.68 -7.93 -2.14
C SER A 102 16.46 -7.25 -3.27
N VAL A 103 15.89 -6.21 -3.88
CA VAL A 103 16.54 -5.42 -4.94
C VAL A 103 17.74 -4.68 -4.38
N SER A 104 17.62 -4.06 -3.20
CA SER A 104 18.74 -3.38 -2.55
C SER A 104 19.90 -4.33 -2.28
N TRP A 105 19.60 -5.54 -1.79
CA TRP A 105 20.63 -6.55 -1.55
C TRP A 105 21.29 -7.00 -2.85
N TYR A 106 20.53 -7.20 -3.92
CA TYR A 106 21.07 -7.59 -5.21
C TYR A 106 21.97 -6.52 -5.85
N VAL A 107 21.59 -5.24 -5.76
CA VAL A 107 22.30 -4.13 -6.42
C VAL A 107 23.49 -3.61 -5.61
N PHE A 108 23.34 -3.43 -4.30
CA PHE A 108 24.34 -2.79 -3.44
C PHE A 108 25.04 -3.74 -2.47
N GLY A 109 24.64 -5.02 -2.43
CA GLY A 109 25.20 -5.99 -1.50
C GLY A 109 24.57 -5.93 -0.10
N PRO A 110 25.25 -6.46 0.93
CA PRO A 110 24.68 -6.62 2.27
C PRO A 110 24.12 -5.31 2.84
N GLN A 111 22.84 -5.35 3.23
CA GLN A 111 22.14 -4.19 3.78
C GLN A 111 22.36 -4.08 5.29
N SER A 112 22.47 -2.86 5.79
CA SER A 112 22.60 -2.50 7.20
C SER A 112 21.25 -2.16 7.83
N LYS A 113 21.17 -2.26 9.16
CA LYS A 113 19.98 -1.87 9.96
C LYS A 113 18.70 -2.61 9.62
N VAL A 114 18.81 -3.86 9.15
CA VAL A 114 17.65 -4.70 8.82
C VAL A 114 16.78 -4.96 10.07
N GLU A 115 17.32 -4.82 11.29
CA GLU A 115 16.52 -4.88 12.51
C GLU A 115 15.39 -3.84 12.59
N ILE A 116 15.50 -2.71 11.86
CA ILE A 116 14.50 -1.64 11.83
C ILE A 116 13.36 -1.97 10.83
N PHE A 117 13.53 -2.97 9.97
CA PHE A 117 12.57 -3.32 8.92
C PHE A 117 11.13 -3.52 9.42
N PRO A 118 10.87 -4.27 10.52
CA PRO A 118 9.50 -4.45 11.01
C PRO A 118 8.85 -3.13 11.46
N ILE A 119 9.65 -2.22 12.02
CA ILE A 119 9.18 -0.90 12.46
C ILE A 119 8.86 -0.03 11.24
N ALA A 120 9.70 -0.03 10.21
CA ALA A 120 9.46 0.70 8.97
C ALA A 120 8.19 0.22 8.25
N LEU A 121 7.96 -1.10 8.25
CA LEU A 121 6.75 -1.70 7.69
C LEU A 121 5.50 -1.28 8.49
N ALA A 122 5.56 -1.36 9.83
CA ALA A 122 4.46 -0.92 10.68
C ALA A 122 4.15 0.57 10.52
N ALA A 123 5.18 1.41 10.43
CA ALA A 123 5.03 2.86 10.20
C ALA A 123 4.36 3.15 8.85
N SER A 124 4.73 2.42 7.80
CA SER A 124 4.14 2.57 6.46
C SER A 124 2.67 2.18 6.42
N ILE A 125 2.28 1.13 7.14
CA ILE A 125 0.87 0.73 7.28
C ILE A 125 0.11 1.76 8.11
N ALA A 126 0.70 2.22 9.22
CA ALA A 126 0.08 3.20 10.10
C ALA A 126 -0.17 4.54 9.38
N SER A 127 0.74 4.98 8.51
CA SER A 127 0.54 6.20 7.72
C SER A 127 -0.57 6.04 6.66
N ALA A 128 -0.76 4.83 6.15
CA ALA A 128 -1.77 4.49 5.15
C ALA A 128 -3.19 4.34 5.73
N ALA A 129 -3.30 3.92 6.99
CA ALA A 129 -4.57 3.57 7.61
C ALA A 129 -5.61 4.72 7.61
N PRO A 130 -5.25 5.99 7.87
CA PRO A 130 -6.20 7.10 7.77
C PRO A 130 -6.78 7.27 6.36
N PHE A 131 -5.93 7.12 5.33
CA PHE A 131 -6.35 7.22 3.93
C PHE A 131 -7.25 6.06 3.53
N TYR A 132 -6.96 4.86 4.01
CA TYR A 132 -7.86 3.71 3.85
C TYR A 132 -9.23 3.94 4.49
N ALA A 133 -9.27 4.49 5.72
CA ALA A 133 -10.53 4.80 6.40
C ALA A 133 -11.35 5.87 5.65
N ILE A 134 -10.69 6.89 5.11
CA ILE A 134 -11.32 7.88 4.24
C ILE A 134 -11.91 7.20 3.00
N GLY A 135 -11.13 6.35 2.33
CA GLY A 135 -11.57 5.59 1.16
C GLY A 135 -12.81 4.74 1.45
N LEU A 136 -12.81 4.01 2.57
CA LEU A 136 -13.97 3.23 3.02
C LEU A 136 -15.21 4.10 3.23
N ALA A 137 -15.07 5.23 3.93
CA ALA A 137 -16.18 6.13 4.21
C ALA A 137 -16.78 6.70 2.93
N PHE A 138 -15.93 7.12 1.98
CA PHE A 138 -16.39 7.59 0.67
C PHE A 138 -17.03 6.46 -0.15
N GLY A 139 -16.48 5.25 -0.13
CA GLY A 139 -17.04 4.09 -0.82
C GLY A 139 -18.44 3.74 -0.33
N GLU A 140 -18.70 3.86 0.98
CA GLU A 140 -20.04 3.65 1.56
C GLU A 140 -21.01 4.80 1.29
N LEU A 141 -20.52 6.06 1.35
CA LEU A 141 -21.34 7.24 1.11
C LEU A 141 -21.82 7.31 -0.33
N LEU A 142 -20.91 7.07 -1.28
CA LEU A 142 -21.16 7.24 -2.71
C LEU A 142 -21.82 6.02 -3.33
N ARG A 143 -21.67 4.83 -2.72
CA ARG A 143 -22.23 3.54 -3.19
C ARG A 143 -21.91 3.22 -4.66
N ARG A 144 -20.87 3.85 -5.18
CA ARG A 144 -20.31 3.69 -6.51
C ARG A 144 -18.81 3.71 -6.33
N SER A 145 -18.12 2.73 -6.91
CA SER A 145 -16.67 2.71 -6.96
C SER A 145 -16.19 3.95 -7.70
N MET A 146 -17.00 4.49 -8.63
CA MET A 146 -16.76 5.64 -9.49
C MET A 146 -16.76 7.04 -8.82
N MET A 147 -16.15 7.21 -7.64
CA MET A 147 -15.16 8.30 -7.53
C MET A 147 -13.75 7.83 -7.91
N SER A 148 -13.67 6.61 -8.45
CA SER A 148 -12.51 5.93 -9.01
C SER A 148 -12.26 6.22 -10.51
N THR A 149 -13.05 7.05 -11.20
CA THR A 149 -12.78 7.33 -12.63
C THR A 149 -12.19 8.70 -12.87
N ILE A 150 -12.75 9.84 -12.42
CA ILE A 150 -12.13 11.16 -12.74
C ILE A 150 -12.32 12.27 -11.67
N VAL A 151 -13.31 12.23 -10.77
CA VAL A 151 -13.80 13.47 -10.11
C VAL A 151 -14.18 13.24 -8.66
#